data_AF-A0A538R3V7-F1
#
_entry.id   AF-A0A538R3V7-F1
#
_cell.length_a   1.000
_cell.length_b   1.000
_cell.length_c   1.000
_cell.angle_alpha   90.00
_cell.angle_beta   90.00
_cell.angle_gamma   90.00
#
_symmetry.space_group_name_H-M   'P 1'
#
loop_
_entity.id
_entity.type
_entity.pdbx_description
1 polymer ?
#
loop_
_entity_poly.entity_id
_entity_poly.type
_entity_poly.pdbx_seq_one_letter_code
_entity_poly.pdbx_strand_id
1 'polypeptide(L)' 'MRTLLAILVAASVLPLGACGRMAVRAAEKEFLADQIMVFDDDPHEAASDDHIRANREGAAGGHGAGGGGCGCN' A
#
# COMPACT_ATOMS: atom_id res chain seq x y z
N MET A 1 -18.46 43.28 -0.60
CA MET A 1 -17.11 42.75 -0.27
C MET A 1 -17.16 41.71 0.84
N ARG A 2 -17.68 42.01 2.04
CA ARG A 2 -17.80 41.03 3.15
C ARG A 2 -18.60 39.77 2.80
N THR A 3 -19.69 39.91 2.04
CA THR A 3 -20.53 38.78 1.58
C THR A 3 -19.83 37.89 0.55
N LEU A 4 -19.07 38.49 -0.38
CA LEU A 4 -18.26 37.75 -1.36
C LEU A 4 -17.13 36.96 -0.67
N LEU A 5 -16.50 37.56 0.35
CA LEU A 5 -15.47 36.88 1.14
C LEU A 5 -16.04 35.67 1.89
N ALA A 6 -17.24 35.81 2.47
CA ALA A 6 -17.92 34.71 3.16
C ALA A 6 -18.27 33.54 2.22
N ILE A 7 -18.70 33.85 0.98
CA ILE A 7 -19.00 32.83 -0.03
C ILE A 7 -17.74 32.08 -0.46
N LEU A 8 -16.63 32.79 -0.66
CA LEU A 8 -15.33 32.19 -1.02
C LEU A 8 -14.80 31.26 0.09
N VAL A 9 -14.95 31.64 1.35
CA VAL A 9 -14.56 30.82 2.51
C VAL A 9 -15.47 29.59 2.66
N ALA A 10 -16.76 29.72 2.42
CA ALA A 10 -17.67 28.56 2.47
C ALA A 10 -17.37 27.55 1.35
N ALA A 11 -17.03 28.03 0.14
CA ALA A 11 -16.71 27.19 -1.01
C ALA A 11 -15.42 26.38 -0.83
N SER A 12 -14.43 26.88 -0.07
CA SER A 12 -13.15 26.18 0.12
C SER A 12 -13.23 24.98 1.07
N VAL A 13 -14.29 24.89 1.89
CA VAL A 13 -14.47 23.81 2.89
C VAL A 13 -15.22 22.60 2.32
N LEU A 14 -15.99 22.77 1.25
CA LEU A 14 -16.76 21.71 0.59
C LEU A 14 -15.95 20.44 0.20
N PRO A 15 -14.71 20.52 -0.33
CA PRO A 15 -14.00 19.31 -0.78
C PRO A 15 -13.39 18.47 0.35
N LEU A 16 -13.34 18.94 1.60
CA LEU A 16 -12.67 18.25 2.71
C LEU A 16 -13.34 16.93 3.13
N GLY A 17 -14.63 16.76 2.83
CA GLY A 17 -15.37 15.51 3.10
C GLY A 17 -15.28 14.46 1.99
N ALA A 18 -14.49 14.69 0.94
CA ALA A 18 -14.51 13.83 -0.24
C ALA A 18 -13.65 12.55 -0.12
N CYS A 19 -12.69 12.50 0.81
CA CYS A 19 -11.83 11.33 0.99
C CYS A 19 -12.52 10.29 1.89
N GLY A 20 -12.77 9.08 1.36
CA GLY A 20 -13.13 7.91 2.17
C GLY A 20 -14.60 7.46 2.14
N ARG A 21 -15.51 8.20 1.48
CA ARG A 21 -16.93 7.79 1.36
C ARG A 21 -17.15 6.49 0.57
N MET A 22 -16.18 6.11 -0.27
CA MET A 22 -16.16 4.87 -1.05
C MET A 22 -15.11 3.89 -0.53
N ALA A 23 -14.82 3.91 0.78
CA ALA A 23 -13.92 2.93 1.37
C ALA A 23 -14.59 1.54 1.38
N VAL A 24 -14.00 0.60 0.67
CA VAL A 24 -14.35 -0.83 0.71
C VAL A 24 -14.16 -1.34 2.14
N ARG A 25 -15.11 -2.11 2.66
CA ARG A 25 -15.00 -2.67 4.02
C ARG A 25 -13.78 -3.56 4.11
N ALA A 26 -13.19 -3.67 5.31
CA ALA A 26 -12.01 -4.53 5.52
C ALA A 26 -12.26 -5.98 5.07
N ALA A 27 -13.44 -6.53 5.34
CA ALA A 27 -13.84 -7.86 4.88
C ALA A 27 -13.94 -7.95 3.34
N GLU A 28 -14.52 -6.95 2.68
CA GLU A 28 -14.66 -6.93 1.21
C GLU A 28 -13.32 -6.89 0.46
N LYS A 29 -12.22 -6.52 1.13
CA LYS A 29 -10.87 -6.54 0.55
C LYS A 29 -10.31 -7.94 0.33
N GLU A 30 -10.86 -8.96 0.99
CA GLU A 30 -10.40 -10.34 0.83
C GLU A 30 -10.62 -10.86 -0.61
N PHE A 31 -11.59 -10.31 -1.34
CA PHE A 31 -11.89 -10.66 -2.72
C PHE A 31 -11.14 -9.83 -3.77
N LEU A 32 -10.23 -8.95 -3.35
CA LEU A 32 -9.49 -8.10 -4.27
C LEU A 32 -8.37 -8.88 -4.99
N ALA A 33 -7.79 -9.87 -4.32
CA ALA A 33 -6.76 -10.73 -4.89
C ALA A 33 -7.38 -12.00 -5.45
N ASP A 34 -7.13 -12.26 -6.73
CA ASP A 34 -7.48 -13.52 -7.40
C ASP A 34 -6.31 -14.50 -7.24
N GLN A 35 -6.57 -15.81 -7.35
CA GLN A 35 -5.54 -16.85 -7.21
C GLN A 35 -4.41 -16.69 -8.23
N ILE A 36 -4.69 -16.13 -9.41
CA ILE A 36 -3.68 -15.81 -10.43
C ILE A 36 -2.71 -14.69 -10.02
N MET A 37 -3.02 -13.92 -8.97
CA MET A 37 -2.16 -12.85 -8.45
C MET A 37 -1.13 -13.36 -7.43
N VAL A 38 -1.07 -14.66 -7.19
CA VAL A 38 -0.03 -15.29 -6.36
C VAL A 38 1.29 -15.25 -7.14
N PHE A 39 2.30 -14.57 -6.59
CA PHE A 39 3.61 -14.43 -7.23
C PHE A 39 4.42 -15.74 -7.23
N ASP A 40 4.24 -16.56 -6.19
CA ASP A 40 5.06 -17.73 -5.92
C ASP A 40 4.15 -18.94 -5.64
N ASP A 41 3.97 -19.79 -6.66
CA ASP A 41 3.10 -20.97 -6.59
C ASP A 41 3.79 -22.14 -5.87
N ASP A 42 5.14 -22.19 -5.90
CA ASP A 42 5.95 -23.15 -5.14
C ASP A 42 6.74 -22.46 -4.00
N PRO A 43 6.43 -22.75 -2.73
CA PRO A 43 7.10 -22.14 -1.59
C PRO A 43 8.57 -22.55 -1.44
N HIS A 44 8.98 -23.71 -1.98
CA HIS A 44 10.37 -24.16 -1.92
C HIS A 44 11.26 -23.39 -2.90
N GLU A 45 10.76 -23.15 -4.11
CA GLU A 45 11.44 -22.33 -5.12
C GLU A 45 11.58 -20.89 -4.63
N ALA A 46 10.47 -20.30 -4.15
CA ALA A 46 10.46 -18.95 -3.62
C ALA A 46 11.43 -18.75 -2.46
N ALA A 47 11.50 -19.71 -1.51
CA ALA A 47 12.44 -19.65 -0.39
C ALA A 47 13.91 -19.73 -0.85
N SER A 48 14.20 -20.51 -1.89
CA SER A 48 15.54 -20.60 -2.47
C SER A 48 15.95 -19.28 -3.13
N ASP A 49 15.04 -18.68 -3.90
CA ASP A 49 15.29 -17.41 -4.59
C ASP A 49 15.40 -16.24 -3.61
N ASP A 50 14.58 -16.22 -2.55
CA ASP A 50 14.69 -15.27 -1.44
C ASP A 50 16.06 -15.39 -0.75
N HIS A 51 16.54 -16.61 -0.51
CA HIS A 51 17.85 -16.82 0.11
C HIS A 51 18.99 -16.27 -0.76
N ILE A 52 18.97 -16.56 -2.06
CA ILE A 52 19.98 -16.06 -3.00
C ILE A 52 19.94 -14.54 -3.06
N ARG A 53 18.76 -13.94 -3.16
CA ARG A 53 18.59 -12.49 -3.25
C ARG A 53 18.94 -11.78 -1.94
N ALA A 54 18.59 -12.34 -0.78
CA ALA A 54 19.01 -11.80 0.52
C ALA A 54 20.54 -11.74 0.65
N ASN A 55 21.24 -12.78 0.18
CA ASN A 55 22.70 -12.81 0.18
C ASN A 55 23.33 -11.79 -0.77
N ARG A 56 22.67 -11.51 -1.91
CA ARG A 56 23.19 -10.57 -2.92
C ARG A 56 22.81 -9.11 -2.63
N GLU A 57 21.62 -8.89 -2.09
CA GLU A 57 20.92 -7.61 -2.11
C GLU A 57 20.25 -7.28 -0.76
N GLY A 58 20.65 -7.93 0.34
CA GLY A 58 20.02 -7.76 1.66
C GLY A 58 20.00 -6.31 2.21
N ALA A 59 20.84 -5.42 1.68
CA ALA A 59 20.81 -3.99 1.97
C ALA A 59 19.77 -3.21 1.14
N ALA A 60 19.31 -3.73 0.00
CA ALA A 60 18.34 -3.11 -0.90
C ALA A 60 16.87 -3.29 -0.44
N GLY A 61 16.64 -4.19 0.52
CA GLY A 61 15.30 -4.57 0.98
C GLY A 61 14.75 -5.80 0.25
N GLY A 62 14.05 -6.65 1.00
CA GLY A 62 13.50 -7.93 0.54
C GLY A 62 12.00 -7.84 0.22
N HIS A 63 11.39 -9.01 -0.01
CA HIS A 63 9.96 -9.13 -0.25
C HIS A 63 9.20 -8.98 1.08
N GLY A 64 8.36 -7.95 1.18
CA GLY A 64 7.50 -7.70 2.35
C GLY A 64 7.76 -6.38 3.07
N ALA A 65 6.79 -5.96 3.90
CA ALA A 65 6.81 -4.66 4.58
C ALA A 65 7.90 -4.54 5.68
N GLY A 66 8.56 -5.65 6.05
CA GLY A 66 9.52 -5.70 7.16
C GLY A 66 11.00 -5.84 6.76
N GLY A 67 11.33 -5.99 5.48
CA GLY A 67 12.70 -6.23 5.04
C GLY A 67 13.23 -5.06 4.24
N GLY A 68 13.89 -4.08 4.87
CA GLY A 68 14.43 -2.92 4.16
C GLY A 68 15.63 -2.29 4.84
N GLY A 69 16.80 -2.34 4.19
CA GLY A 69 17.73 -1.20 4.22
C GLY A 69 18.99 -1.27 5.08
N CYS A 70 19.23 -2.32 5.88
CA CYS A 70 20.46 -2.43 6.69
C CYS A 70 20.93 -3.88 6.95
N GLY A 71 20.17 -4.90 6.54
CA GLY A 71 20.49 -6.31 6.83
C GLY A 71 20.38 -6.72 8.31
N CYS A 72 19.91 -5.85 9.20
CA CYS A 72 19.67 -6.17 10.61
C CYS A 72 18.22 -6.68 10.78
N ASN A 73 18.01 -7.99 10.64
CA ASN A 73 16.90 -8.66 11.33
C ASN A 73 17.41 -9.17 12.69
#